data_AF-A0A3B8HT34-F1
#
_entry.id   AF-A0A3B8HT34-F1
#
_cell.length_a   1.000
_cell.length_b   1.000
_cell.length_c   1.000
_cell.angle_alpha   90.00
_cell.angle_beta   90.00
_cell.angle_gamma   90.00
#
_symmetry.space_group_name_H-M   'P 1'
#
loop_
_entity.id
_entity.type
_entity.pdbx_description
1 polymer ?
#
loop_
_entity_poly.entity_id
_entity_poly.type
_entity_poly.pdbx_seq_one_letter_code
_entity_poly.pdbx_strand_id
1 'polypeptide(L)'
;MNTHPSVLGCRLDPLTMSATLDRVEDLIDKADPGKHAHIITLNAEIAYQAYYDPALLELINRAELVTADGIGIVWGARRLGI
;
A
#
# COMPACT_ATOMS: atom_id res chain seq x y z
N MET A 1 -0.51 16.56 -9.59
CA MET A 1 0.22 15.79 -8.55
C MET A 1 -0.73 14.71 -8.09
N ASN A 2 -0.45 13.44 -8.36
CA ASN A 2 -1.37 12.35 -8.02
C ASN A 2 -1.44 12.22 -6.49
N THR A 3 -2.53 12.72 -5.92
CA THR A 3 -2.82 12.72 -4.48
C THR A 3 -3.38 11.37 -4.06
N HIS A 4 -2.57 10.31 -4.13
CA HIS A 4 -2.96 9.05 -3.50
C HIS A 4 -2.92 9.23 -1.98
N PRO A 5 -3.86 8.64 -1.22
CA PRO A 5 -3.79 8.62 0.24
C PRO A 5 -2.44 8.07 0.70
N SER A 6 -1.84 8.68 1.73
CA SER A 6 -0.54 8.25 2.24
C SER A 6 -0.38 8.47 3.73
N VAL A 7 0.44 7.61 4.35
CA VAL A 7 0.88 7.73 5.74
C VAL A 7 2.40 7.79 5.74
N LEU A 8 2.98 8.86 6.31
CA LEU A 8 4.44 9.12 6.26
C LEU A 8 5.03 9.10 4.83
N GLY A 9 4.22 9.45 3.82
CA GLY A 9 4.61 9.43 2.41
C GLY A 9 4.49 8.06 1.73
N CYS A 10 4.21 6.99 2.46
CA CYS A 10 3.90 5.68 1.89
C CYS A 10 2.46 5.68 1.38
N ARG A 11 2.28 5.38 0.09
CA ARG A 11 0.97 5.20 -0.54
C ARG A 11 0.18 4.13 0.23
N LEU A 12 -1.10 4.39 0.43
CA LEU A 12 -2.03 3.44 1.03
C LEU A 12 -3.25 3.32 0.12
N ASP A 13 -3.66 2.10 -0.16
CA ASP A 13 -4.90 1.79 -0.87
C ASP A 13 -5.99 1.50 0.19
N PRO A 14 -6.94 2.43 0.45
CA PRO A 14 -7.91 2.34 1.54
C PRO A 14 -9.05 1.38 1.18
N LEU A 15 -8.72 0.11 0.99
CA LEU A 15 -9.65 -0.95 0.63
C LEU A 15 -10.10 -1.74 1.85
N THR A 16 -11.33 -2.21 1.81
CA THR A 16 -11.81 -3.25 2.75
C THR A 16 -11.15 -4.58 2.40
N MET A 17 -11.23 -5.56 3.30
CA MET A 17 -10.72 -6.92 3.01
C MET A 17 -11.34 -7.52 1.73
N SER A 18 -12.65 -7.38 1.53
CA SER A 18 -13.32 -7.87 0.32
C SER A 18 -12.80 -7.15 -0.93
N ALA A 19 -12.72 -5.82 -0.90
CA ALA A 19 -12.25 -5.05 -2.05
C ALA A 19 -10.77 -5.34 -2.36
N THR A 20 -9.95 -5.65 -1.34
CA THR A 20 -8.57 -6.12 -1.52
C THR A 20 -8.55 -7.47 -2.24
N LEU A 21 -9.40 -8.42 -1.87
CA LEU A 21 -9.50 -9.72 -2.56
C LEU A 21 -9.94 -9.53 -4.01
N ASP A 22 -11.00 -8.76 -4.25
CA ASP A 22 -11.47 -8.44 -5.61
C ASP A 22 -10.35 -7.84 -6.45
N ARG A 23 -9.55 -6.94 -5.86
CA ARG A 23 -8.42 -6.29 -6.53
C ARG A 23 -7.29 -7.29 -6.86
N VAL A 24 -7.03 -8.26 -5.98
CA VAL A 24 -6.03 -9.30 -6.19
C VAL A 24 -6.47 -10.29 -7.25
N GLU A 25 -7.74 -10.71 -7.26
CA GLU A 25 -8.32 -11.54 -8.33
C GLU A 25 -8.17 -10.85 -9.68
N ASP A 26 -8.49 -9.55 -9.73
CA ASP A 26 -8.31 -8.70 -10.91
C ASP A 26 -6.84 -8.65 -11.42
N LEU A 27 -5.86 -8.66 -10.50
CA LEU A 27 -4.43 -8.70 -10.85
C LEU A 27 -4.02 -10.05 -11.43
N ILE A 28 -4.60 -11.14 -10.93
CA ILE A 28 -4.36 -12.51 -11.39
C ILE A 28 -4.96 -12.70 -12.78
N ASP A 29 -6.20 -12.29 -12.99
CA ASP A 29 -6.92 -12.45 -14.26
C ASP A 29 -6.27 -11.66 -15.40
N LYS A 30 -5.66 -10.51 -15.07
CA LYS A 30 -4.97 -9.62 -16.02
C LYS A 30 -3.46 -9.88 -16.09
N ALA A 31 -2.97 -10.97 -15.49
CA ALA A 31 -1.54 -11.26 -15.44
C ALA A 31 -0.94 -11.45 -16.84
N ASP A 32 0.18 -10.75 -17.09
CA ASP A 32 0.94 -10.81 -18.33
C ASP A 32 2.18 -11.70 -18.12
N PRO A 33 2.42 -12.73 -18.96
CA PRO A 33 3.60 -13.59 -18.83
C PRO A 33 4.91 -12.80 -18.76
N GLY A 34 5.66 -13.00 -17.68
CA GLY A 34 6.92 -12.30 -17.43
C GLY A 34 6.82 -11.00 -16.63
N LYS A 35 5.60 -10.58 -16.25
CA LYS A 35 5.37 -9.51 -15.27
C LYS A 35 4.93 -10.07 -13.93
N HIS A 36 5.16 -9.29 -12.87
CA HIS A 36 4.69 -9.58 -11.52
C HIS A 36 3.92 -8.39 -10.98
N ALA A 37 3.00 -8.65 -10.06
CA ALA A 37 2.37 -7.63 -9.24
C ALA A 37 2.93 -7.74 -7.82
N HIS A 38 3.46 -6.63 -7.30
CA HIS A 38 3.96 -6.51 -5.95
C HIS A 38 2.85 -5.98 -5.04
N ILE A 39 2.53 -6.73 -4.00
CA ILE A 39 1.56 -6.36 -2.97
C ILE A 39 2.29 -6.16 -1.67
N ILE A 40 2.08 -5.03 -1.02
CA ILE A 40 2.72 -4.69 0.26
C ILE A 40 1.66 -4.58 1.35
N THR A 41 1.85 -5.34 2.42
CA THR A 41 1.07 -5.23 3.66
C THR A 41 1.76 -4.23 4.59
N LEU A 42 1.42 -2.94 4.42
CA LEU A 42 2.10 -1.84 5.09
C LEU A 42 1.65 -1.75 6.56
N ASN A 43 2.55 -2.07 7.49
CA ASN A 43 2.37 -1.80 8.91
C ASN A 43 3.06 -0.50 9.35
N ALA A 44 2.92 -0.15 10.63
CA ALA A 44 3.47 1.09 11.17
C ALA A 44 5.02 1.08 11.20
N GLU A 45 5.63 -0.07 11.47
CA GLU A 45 7.09 -0.22 11.54
C GLU A 45 7.74 0.00 10.17
N ILE A 46 7.17 -0.57 9.11
CA ILE A 46 7.64 -0.38 7.71
C ILE A 46 7.48 1.08 7.30
N ALA A 47 6.31 1.70 7.58
CA ALA A 47 6.07 3.11 7.24
C ALA A 47 7.07 4.04 7.95
N TYR A 48 7.38 3.75 9.22
CA TYR A 48 8.39 4.49 9.98
C TYR A 48 9.81 4.30 9.40
N GLN A 49 10.18 3.08 9.01
CA GLN A 49 11.47 2.81 8.36
C GLN A 49 11.59 3.55 7.02
N ALA A 50 10.55 3.46 6.17
CA ALA A 50 10.51 4.10 4.86
C ALA A 50 10.62 5.64 4.93
N TYR A 51 10.15 6.26 6.01
CA TYR A 51 10.32 7.70 6.22
C TYR A 51 11.79 8.13 6.23
N TYR A 52 12.70 7.27 6.68
CA TYR A 52 14.14 7.52 6.71
C TYR A 52 14.91 6.86 5.55
N ASP A 53 14.25 6.03 4.74
CA ASP A 53 14.84 5.31 3.62
C ASP A 53 14.10 5.66 2.32
N PRO A 54 14.63 6.62 1.52
CA PRO A 54 14.01 7.04 0.27
C PRO A 54 13.85 5.90 -0.75
N ALA A 55 14.74 4.91 -0.76
CA ALA A 55 14.67 3.80 -1.71
C ALA A 55 13.53 2.85 -1.32
N LEU A 56 13.35 2.58 -0.03
CA LEU A 56 12.20 1.82 0.48
C LEU A 56 10.89 2.56 0.21
N LEU A 57 10.85 3.87 0.47
CA LEU A 57 9.68 4.70 0.18
C LEU A 57 9.28 4.66 -1.29
N GLU A 58 10.26 4.79 -2.19
CA GLU A 58 10.04 4.71 -3.63
C GLU A 58 9.53 3.32 -4.05
N LEU A 59 10.11 2.25 -3.50
CA LEU A 59 9.69 0.87 -3.76
C LEU A 59 8.24 0.65 -3.32
N ILE A 60 7.85 1.13 -2.14
CA ILE A 60 6.47 1.02 -1.64
C ILE A 60 5.51 1.75 -2.58
N ASN A 61 5.86 2.96 -2.99
CA ASN A 61 5.00 3.80 -3.83
C ASN A 61 4.82 3.26 -5.25
N ARG A 62 5.70 2.37 -5.72
CA ARG A 62 5.63 1.70 -7.03
C ARG A 62 4.85 0.38 -7.02
N ALA A 63 4.53 -0.19 -5.86
CA ALA A 63 3.79 -1.45 -5.77
C ALA A 63 2.41 -1.35 -6.44
N GLU A 64 1.85 -2.48 -6.91
CA GLU A 64 0.51 -2.51 -7.53
C GLU A 64 -0.62 -2.36 -6.50
N LEU A 65 -0.36 -2.73 -5.24
CA LEU A 65 -1.31 -2.62 -4.13
C LEU A 65 -0.59 -2.48 -2.79
N VAL A 66 -1.00 -1.52 -1.96
CA VAL A 66 -0.47 -1.30 -0.61
C VAL A 66 -1.62 -1.30 0.41
N THR A 67 -1.77 -2.39 1.14
CA THR A 67 -2.85 -2.56 2.13
C THR A 67 -2.40 -2.11 3.52
N ALA A 68 -3.34 -1.63 4.32
CA ALA A 68 -3.12 -1.40 5.75
C ALA A 68 -2.99 -2.75 6.50
N ASP A 69 -1.86 -2.97 7.18
CA ASP A 69 -1.64 -4.11 8.07
C ASP A 69 -1.46 -3.67 9.53
N GLY A 70 -2.32 -4.17 10.41
CA GLY A 70 -2.29 -3.88 11.84
C GLY A 70 -2.90 -2.54 12.26
N ILE A 71 -3.07 -2.37 13.58
CA ILE A 71 -3.82 -1.23 14.14
C ILE A 71 -3.06 0.10 14.02
N GLY A 72 -1.73 0.09 14.03
CA GLY A 72 -0.92 1.32 14.00
C GLY A 72 -1.14 2.13 12.73
N ILE A 73 -1.07 1.47 11.57
CA ILE A 73 -1.30 2.12 10.28
C ILE A 73 -2.76 2.54 10.10
N VAL A 74 -3.72 1.72 10.54
CA VAL A 74 -5.16 2.03 10.46
C VAL A 74 -5.50 3.24 11.32
N TRP A 75 -4.96 3.32 12.54
CA TRP A 75 -5.14 4.48 13.40
C TRP A 75 -4.53 5.74 12.79
N GLY A 76 -3.32 5.66 12.23
CA GLY A 76 -2.64 6.78 11.57
C GLY A 76 -3.43 7.28 10.35
N ALA A 77 -3.87 6.37 9.49
CA ALA A 77 -4.70 6.67 8.31
C ALA A 77 -5.98 7.43 8.70
N ARG A 78 -6.72 6.94 9.72
CA ARG A 78 -7.93 7.61 10.22
C ARG A 78 -7.66 9.01 10.74
N ARG A 79 -6.52 9.26 11.38
CA ARG A 79 -6.12 10.61 11.85
C ARG A 79 -5.83 11.58 10.71
N LEU A 80 -5.44 11.08 9.55
CA LEU A 80 -5.21 11.85 8.33
C LEU A 80 -6.47 11.97 7.46
N GLY A 81 -7.60 11.38 7.86
CA GLY A 81 -8.85 11.38 7.11
C GLY A 81 -8.86 10.42 5.92
N ILE A 82 -8.04 9.37 5.97
CA ILE A 82 -7.97 8.28 5.00
C ILE A 82 -8.90 7.14 5.43
#